data_AF-A0A354WC39-F1
#
_entry.id   AF-A0A354WC39-F1
#
_cell.length_a   1.000
_cell.length_b   1.000
_cell.length_c   1.000
_cell.angle_alpha   90.00
_cell.angle_beta   90.00
_cell.angle_gamma   90.00
#
_symmetry.space_group_name_H-M   'P 1'
#
loop_
_entity.id
_entity.type
_entity.pdbx_description
1 polymer ?
#
loop_
_entity_poly.entity_id
_entity_poly.type
_entity_poly.pdbx_seq_one_letter_code
_entity_poly.pdbx_strand_id
1 'polypeptide(L)'
;ALKALAVDNQKGSGPIKPSANATEAEKYRPLARPLFIYVNAVTAQNNPAMNNFLDFYMQKAPKVVQNVGYIAFDPDDYTKLYRNFHKTKVGTVFGGTSEFNLTLDEVLTKRAEY
;
A
#
# COMPACT_ATOMS: atom_id res chain seq x y z
N ALA A 1 -11.16 -26.83 -10.52
CA ALA A 1 -11.25 -25.44 -10.02
C ALA A 1 -10.81 -25.42 -8.56
N LEU A 2 -9.94 -24.47 -8.17
CA LEU A 2 -9.52 -24.31 -6.78
C LEU A 2 -10.59 -23.52 -6.01
N LYS A 3 -10.85 -23.90 -4.75
CA LYS A 3 -11.77 -23.18 -3.86
C LYS A 3 -10.96 -22.34 -2.87
N ALA A 4 -11.31 -21.06 -2.76
CA ALA A 4 -10.69 -20.19 -1.78
C ALA A 4 -11.18 -20.52 -0.36
N LEU A 5 -10.24 -20.54 0.60
CA LEU A 5 -10.52 -20.81 2.01
C LEU A 5 -10.54 -19.52 2.82
N ALA A 6 -11.33 -19.54 3.91
CA ALA A 6 -11.31 -18.48 4.90
C ALA A 6 -10.04 -18.59 5.76
N VAL A 7 -9.53 -17.45 6.23
CA VAL A 7 -8.33 -17.37 7.07
C VAL A 7 -8.64 -16.55 8.31
N ASP A 8 -8.23 -17.03 9.47
CA ASP A 8 -8.30 -16.29 10.73
C ASP A 8 -7.13 -15.31 10.80
N ASN A 9 -7.44 -14.04 11.05
CA ASN A 9 -6.44 -12.98 11.20
C ASN A 9 -5.87 -12.88 12.62
N GLN A 10 -6.16 -13.86 13.49
CA GLN A 10 -5.69 -13.97 14.87
C GLN A 10 -6.16 -12.84 15.80
N LYS A 11 -7.18 -12.07 15.39
CA LYS A 11 -7.83 -11.03 16.22
C LYS A 11 -9.09 -11.53 16.92
N GLY A 12 -9.31 -12.84 16.98
CA GLY A 12 -10.43 -13.47 17.70
C GLY A 12 -11.81 -13.30 17.08
N SER A 13 -11.90 -12.79 15.85
CA SER A 13 -13.16 -12.62 15.11
C SER A 13 -13.53 -13.84 14.24
N GLY A 14 -12.71 -14.89 14.28
CA GLY A 14 -12.87 -16.10 13.47
C GLY A 14 -12.43 -15.93 12.01
N PRO A 15 -12.57 -16.99 11.19
CA PRO A 15 -12.09 -17.02 9.80
C PRO A 15 -12.86 -16.07 8.87
N ILE A 16 -12.12 -15.32 8.05
CA ILE A 16 -12.66 -14.36 7.08
C ILE A 16 -12.43 -14.90 5.66
N LYS A 17 -13.44 -14.85 4.78
CA LYS A 17 -13.30 -15.23 3.37
C LYS A 17 -12.60 -14.12 2.56
N PRO A 18 -11.84 -14.47 1.50
CA PRO A 18 -11.27 -13.47 0.60
C PRO A 18 -12.40 -12.72 -0.12
N SER A 19 -12.32 -11.39 -0.12
CA SER A 19 -13.20 -10.50 -0.88
C SER A 19 -12.56 -9.11 -0.95
N ALA A 20 -12.99 -8.28 -1.92
CA ALA A 20 -12.53 -6.89 -2.03
C ALA A 20 -12.75 -6.12 -0.72
N ASN A 21 -13.97 -6.19 -0.17
CA ASN A 21 -14.31 -5.56 1.11
C ASN A 21 -13.43 -6.07 2.27
N ALA A 22 -13.16 -7.38 2.36
CA ALA A 22 -12.28 -7.91 3.41
C ALA A 22 -10.82 -7.45 3.27
N THR A 23 -10.35 -7.17 2.05
CA THR A 23 -9.03 -6.60 1.79
C THR A 23 -8.99 -5.09 2.06
N GLU A 24 -9.98 -4.33 1.59
CA GLU A 24 -10.12 -2.89 1.82
C GLU A 24 -10.24 -2.58 3.32
N ALA A 25 -11.05 -3.37 4.05
CA ALA A 25 -11.17 -3.26 5.51
C ALA A 25 -9.96 -3.83 6.27
N GLU A 26 -8.93 -4.29 5.56
CA GLU A 26 -7.70 -4.89 6.11
C GLU A 26 -7.93 -6.11 7.04
N LYS A 27 -9.06 -6.80 6.86
CA LYS A 27 -9.47 -7.94 7.68
C LYS A 27 -8.86 -9.25 7.19
N TYR A 28 -8.64 -9.40 5.88
CA TYR A 28 -8.10 -10.62 5.26
C TYR A 28 -6.56 -10.71 5.37
N ARG A 29 -6.04 -10.64 6.59
CA ARG A 29 -4.59 -10.71 6.89
C ARG A 29 -4.13 -12.12 7.25
N PRO A 30 -2.85 -12.48 6.99
CA PRO A 30 -1.80 -11.67 6.35
C PRO A 30 -1.79 -11.76 4.81
N LEU A 31 -2.79 -12.39 4.19
CA LEU A 31 -2.77 -12.67 2.76
C LEU A 31 -3.06 -11.43 1.89
N ALA A 32 -3.84 -10.48 2.39
CA ALA A 32 -3.95 -9.14 1.81
C ALA A 32 -2.74 -8.29 2.24
N ARG A 33 -2.02 -7.74 1.25
CA ARG A 33 -0.86 -6.86 1.48
C ARG A 33 -0.78 -5.77 0.41
N PRO A 34 -0.35 -4.54 0.77
CA PRO A 34 -0.03 -3.54 -0.23
C PRO A 34 1.20 -3.97 -1.05
N LEU A 35 1.24 -3.52 -2.30
CA LEU A 35 2.43 -3.62 -3.14
C LEU A 35 3.24 -2.33 -3.05
N PHE A 36 4.57 -2.48 -3.09
CA PHE A 36 5.50 -1.36 -3.01
C PHE A 36 6.19 -1.14 -4.34
N ILE A 37 6.41 0.14 -4.68
CA ILE A 37 7.30 0.56 -5.76
C ILE A 37 8.52 1.20 -5.08
N TYR A 38 9.70 0.68 -5.37
CA TYR A 38 10.95 1.19 -4.83
C TYR A 38 11.49 2.29 -5.73
N VAL A 39 11.65 3.48 -5.16
CA VAL A 39 12.04 4.69 -5.88
C VAL A 39 13.35 5.21 -5.29
N ASN A 40 14.36 5.41 -6.14
CA ASN A 40 15.57 6.11 -5.72
C ASN A 40 15.26 7.61 -5.55
N ALA A 41 15.33 8.11 -4.32
CA ALA A 41 14.93 9.48 -3.98
C ALA A 41 15.77 10.55 -4.71
N VAL A 42 17.08 10.35 -4.78
CA VAL A 42 18.00 11.29 -5.45
C VAL A 42 17.68 11.38 -6.95
N THR A 43 17.47 10.24 -7.60
CA THR A 43 17.14 10.19 -9.03
C THR A 43 15.76 10.79 -9.29
N ALA A 44 14.77 10.51 -8.45
CA ALA A 44 13.41 11.06 -8.59
C ALA A 44 13.34 12.58 -8.44
N GLN A 45 14.28 13.19 -7.71
CA GLN A 45 14.39 14.66 -7.59
C GLN A 45 15.14 15.28 -8.78
N ASN A 46 16.19 14.61 -9.27
CA ASN A 46 17.09 15.19 -10.28
C ASN A 46 16.70 14.83 -11.73
N ASN A 47 15.79 13.87 -11.93
CA ASN A 47 15.30 13.46 -13.25
C ASN A 47 13.81 13.84 -13.42
N PRO A 48 13.50 14.92 -14.16
CA PRO A 48 12.12 15.36 -14.39
C PRO A 48 11.23 14.31 -15.04
N ALA A 49 11.77 13.46 -15.94
CA ALA A 49 10.97 12.42 -16.60
C ALA A 49 10.49 11.35 -15.60
N MET A 50 11.36 10.97 -14.66
CA MET A 50 11.01 10.02 -13.60
C MET A 50 10.01 10.62 -12.62
N ASN A 51 10.18 11.89 -12.25
CA ASN A 51 9.24 12.62 -11.39
C ASN A 51 7.84 12.66 -12.02
N ASN A 52 7.74 13.12 -13.27
CA ASN A 52 6.49 13.19 -14.01
C ASN A 52 5.80 11.82 -14.17
N PHE A 53 6.59 10.76 -14.36
CA PHE A 53 6.05 9.40 -14.43
C PHE A 53 5.42 8.97 -13.11
N LEU A 54 6.06 9.25 -11.98
CA LEU A 54 5.53 8.89 -10.66
C LEU A 54 4.26 9.69 -10.32
N ASP A 55 4.22 10.97 -10.69
CA ASP A 55 3.01 11.79 -10.56
C ASP A 55 1.86 11.24 -11.39
N PHE A 56 2.14 10.94 -12.67
CA PHE A 56 1.17 10.30 -13.55
C PHE A 56 0.68 8.97 -12.98
N TYR A 57 1.59 8.12 -12.50
CA TYR A 57 1.27 6.83 -11.93
C TYR A 57 0.29 6.99 -10.75
N MET A 58 0.61 7.83 -9.77
CA MET A 58 -0.25 8.05 -8.59
C MET A 58 -1.61 8.65 -8.96
N GLN A 59 -1.67 9.56 -9.95
CA GLN A 59 -2.92 10.16 -10.40
C GLN A 59 -3.81 9.21 -11.22
N LYS A 60 -3.23 8.26 -11.95
CA LYS A 60 -3.99 7.33 -12.82
C LYS A 60 -4.29 6.00 -12.16
N ALA A 61 -3.47 5.54 -11.22
CA ALA A 61 -3.62 4.26 -10.54
C ALA A 61 -5.06 4.00 -10.04
N PRO A 62 -5.78 4.94 -9.39
CA PRO A 62 -7.14 4.68 -8.91
C PRO A 62 -8.12 4.18 -10.00
N LYS A 63 -7.90 4.58 -11.26
CA LYS A 63 -8.76 4.22 -12.39
C LYS A 63 -8.36 2.93 -13.09
N VAL A 64 -7.11 2.48 -12.91
CA VAL A 64 -6.54 1.37 -13.69
C VAL A 64 -6.45 0.10 -12.86
N VAL A 65 -6.18 0.21 -11.56
CA VAL A 65 -5.88 -0.92 -10.66
C VAL A 65 -6.99 -1.98 -10.66
N GLN A 66 -8.26 -1.56 -10.67
CA GLN A 66 -9.40 -2.49 -10.70
C GLN A 66 -9.49 -3.29 -12.01
N ASN A 67 -9.12 -2.69 -13.15
CA ASN A 67 -9.19 -3.34 -14.46
C ASN A 67 -8.15 -4.44 -14.64
N VAL A 68 -7.08 -4.42 -13.83
CA VAL A 68 -5.98 -5.40 -13.87
C VAL A 68 -6.06 -6.40 -12.71
N GLY A 69 -7.19 -6.46 -12.00
CA GLY A 69 -7.46 -7.49 -10.98
C GLY A 69 -6.90 -7.18 -9.59
N TYR A 70 -6.42 -5.96 -9.36
CA TYR A 70 -6.01 -5.49 -8.04
C TYR A 70 -7.12 -4.67 -7.37
N ILE A 71 -6.98 -4.48 -6.06
CA ILE A 71 -7.89 -3.68 -5.25
C ILE A 71 -7.26 -2.30 -5.07
N ALA A 72 -8.00 -1.26 -5.42
CA ALA A 72 -7.53 0.12 -5.30
C ALA A 72 -7.53 0.55 -3.83
N PHE A 73 -6.61 1.45 -3.47
CA PHE A 73 -6.64 2.11 -2.18
C PHE A 73 -7.76 3.16 -2.10
N ASP A 74 -8.07 3.61 -0.89
CA ASP A 74 -8.96 4.73 -0.69
C ASP A 74 -8.35 6.04 -1.26
N PRO A 75 -9.18 6.99 -1.72
CA PRO A 75 -8.70 8.25 -2.29
C PRO A 75 -7.78 9.07 -1.37
N ASP A 76 -8.01 8.98 -0.06
CA ASP A 76 -7.19 9.66 0.95
C ASP A 76 -5.77 9.05 1.02
N ASP A 77 -5.62 7.74 0.83
CA ASP A 77 -4.32 7.08 0.83
C ASP A 77 -3.48 7.44 -0.40
N TYR A 78 -4.09 7.59 -1.57
CA TYR A 78 -3.41 8.16 -2.74
C TYR A 78 -2.95 9.60 -2.48
N THR A 79 -3.74 10.38 -1.74
CA THR A 79 -3.38 11.75 -1.36
C THR A 79 -2.20 11.77 -0.38
N LYS A 80 -2.16 10.86 0.60
CA LYS A 80 -1.02 10.68 1.51
C LYS A 80 0.23 10.21 0.77
N LEU A 81 0.10 9.26 -0.17
CA LEU A 81 1.20 8.79 -1.03
C LEU A 81 1.82 9.93 -1.82
N TYR A 82 0.99 10.71 -2.54
CA TYR A 82 1.42 11.88 -3.30
C TYR A 82 2.16 12.88 -2.41
N ARG A 83 1.58 13.21 -1.25
CA ARG A 83 2.20 14.10 -0.27
C ARG A 83 3.54 13.59 0.24
N ASN A 84 3.64 12.30 0.58
CA ASN A 84 4.87 11.69 1.08
C ASN A 84 5.99 11.75 0.03
N PHE A 85 5.66 11.48 -1.23
CA PHE A 85 6.60 11.58 -2.35
C PHE A 85 7.14 13.00 -2.51
N HIS A 86 6.27 14.01 -2.62
CA HIS A 86 6.72 15.40 -2.79
C HIS A 86 7.38 16.01 -1.56
N LYS A 87 7.10 15.50 -0.36
CA LYS A 87 7.85 15.86 0.86
C LYS A 87 9.20 15.15 0.98
N THR A 88 9.57 14.32 0.01
CA THR A 88 10.80 13.50 0.04
C THR A 88 10.90 12.70 1.35
N LYS A 89 9.78 12.10 1.78
CA LYS A 89 9.80 11.19 2.92
C LYS A 89 10.52 9.91 2.50
N VAL A 90 11.73 9.69 3.03
CA VAL A 90 12.56 8.52 2.76
C VAL A 90 12.59 7.56 3.96
N GLY A 91 13.17 6.38 3.75
CA GLY A 91 13.32 5.35 4.79
C GLY A 91 12.15 4.37 4.85
N THR A 92 12.29 3.36 5.70
CA THR A 92 11.25 2.35 5.97
C THR A 92 10.61 2.61 7.33
N VAL A 93 9.28 2.57 7.40
CA VAL A 93 8.51 2.66 8.65
C VAL A 93 8.54 1.37 9.47
N PHE A 94 9.10 0.31 8.88
CA PHE A 94 9.20 -1.03 9.46
C PHE A 94 10.43 -1.21 10.37
N GLY A 95 11.28 -0.18 10.54
CA GLY A 95 12.40 -0.23 11.51
C GLY A 95 13.44 -1.33 11.24
N GLY A 96 13.49 -1.88 10.01
CA GLY A 96 14.38 -2.99 9.65
C GLY A 96 13.86 -4.39 10.00
N THR A 97 12.69 -4.51 10.63
CA THR A 97 11.99 -5.78 10.89
C THR A 97 10.78 -5.95 9.98
N SER A 98 10.32 -7.19 9.78
CA SER A 98 9.07 -7.43 9.05
C SER A 98 7.88 -7.28 9.99
N GLU A 99 7.08 -6.23 9.82
CA GLU A 99 5.85 -5.99 10.60
C GLU A 99 4.61 -6.37 9.80
N PHE A 100 3.88 -7.39 10.25
CA PHE A 100 2.66 -7.87 9.57
C PHE A 100 1.37 -7.22 10.09
N ASN A 101 1.45 -6.48 11.20
CA ASN A 101 0.30 -5.96 11.92
C ASN A 101 -0.02 -4.49 11.63
N LEU A 102 0.82 -3.79 10.87
CA LEU A 102 0.59 -2.37 10.53
C LEU A 102 -0.49 -2.20 9.48
N THR A 103 -1.40 -1.25 9.69
CA THR A 103 -2.38 -0.80 8.71
C THR A 103 -1.73 0.01 7.60
N LEU A 104 -2.38 0.15 6.44
CA LEU A 104 -1.91 1.01 5.37
C LEU A 104 -1.80 2.45 5.84
N ASP A 105 -2.78 2.93 6.61
CA ASP A 105 -2.74 4.27 7.20
C ASP A 105 -1.53 4.46 8.12
N GLU A 106 -1.26 3.49 9.01
CA GLU A 106 -0.07 3.51 9.86
C GLU A 106 1.21 3.52 9.02
N VAL A 107 1.28 2.73 7.95
CA VAL A 107 2.44 2.71 7.04
C VAL A 107 2.65 4.08 6.37
N LEU A 108 1.59 4.75 5.96
CA LEU A 108 1.66 6.04 5.27
C LEU A 108 1.97 7.21 6.23
N THR A 109 1.51 7.13 7.48
CA THR A 109 1.60 8.25 8.44
C THR A 109 2.78 8.13 9.41
N LYS A 110 3.17 6.91 9.83
CA LYS A 110 4.29 6.67 10.76
C LYS A 110 5.60 7.23 10.19
N ARG A 111 6.47 7.76 11.06
CA ARG A 111 7.83 8.18 10.67
C ARG A 111 8.78 7.00 10.76
N ALA A 112 9.75 6.95 9.85
CA ALA A 112 10.87 6.03 10.00
C ALA A 112 11.65 6.40 11.26
N GLU A 113 11.93 5.41 12.10
CA GLU A 113 12.84 5.52 13.23
C GLU A 113 14.23 5.13 12.72
N TYR A 114 15.24 5.94 13.04
CA TYR A 114 16.64 5.77 12.64
C TYR A 114 17.52 5.63 13.87
#